data_AF-A0AAC9YBL7-F1
#
_entry.id   AF-A0AAC9YBL7-F1
#
_cell.length_a   1.000
_cell.length_b   1.000
_cell.length_c   1.000
_cell.angle_alpha   90.00
_cell.angle_beta   90.00
_cell.angle_gamma   90.00
#
_symmetry.space_group_name_H-M   'P 1'
#
loop_
_entity.id
_entity.type
_entity.pdbx_description
1 polymer ?
#
loop_
_entity_poly.entity_id
_entity_poly.type
_entity_poly.pdbx_seq_one_letter_code
_entity_poly.pdbx_strand_id
1 'polypeptide(L)'
;MRYVMLSQNVMTLGSGIVFPFYLISIKEIGGDFTQYGIAYGLFTICSAYLNGYFGRSSDRFGRKPFLLLGSWGMAALFLLFPLVTSMWQVYALQVAMGVFGAMQRTCEKALLADLTEEGRRGEQIGRYHMGLSLFSGLAVIAGGFLVDYFTLDLIFYFGSVLLFASGLVLLRVQEKPGTPGMET
;
A
#
# COMPACT_ATOMS: atom_id res chain seq x y z
N MET A 1 13.43 -10.18 8.22
CA MET A 1 13.86 -8.95 7.51
C MET A 1 13.89 -9.08 5.97
N ARG A 2 14.66 -10.00 5.37
CA ARG A 2 14.79 -10.09 3.89
C ARG A 2 13.46 -10.21 3.13
N TYR A 3 12.56 -11.12 3.53
CA TYR A 3 11.26 -11.29 2.87
C TYR A 3 10.32 -10.09 3.05
N VAL A 4 10.41 -9.40 4.20
CA VAL A 4 9.65 -8.17 4.44
C VAL A 4 10.14 -7.08 3.50
N MET A 5 11.45 -6.83 3.43
CA MET A 5 12.05 -5.90 2.46
C MET A 5 11.59 -6.19 1.03
N LEU A 6 11.65 -7.46 0.60
CA LEU A 6 11.25 -7.84 -0.75
C LEU A 6 9.75 -7.56 -1.00
N SER A 7 8.89 -7.99 -0.09
CA SER A 7 7.44 -7.72 -0.20
C SER A 7 7.16 -6.22 -0.29
N GLN A 8 7.72 -5.42 0.61
CA GLN A 8 7.41 -4.00 0.69
C GLN A 8 7.94 -3.26 -0.55
N ASN A 9 9.12 -3.61 -1.05
CA ASN A 9 9.62 -3.10 -2.33
C ASN A 9 8.69 -3.43 -3.51
N VAL A 10 8.20 -4.67 -3.60
CA VAL A 10 7.24 -5.09 -4.65
C VAL A 10 5.91 -4.34 -4.52
N MET A 11 5.45 -4.10 -3.30
CA MET A 11 4.24 -3.31 -3.07
C MET A 11 4.41 -1.84 -3.41
N THR A 12 5.57 -1.26 -3.11
CA THR A 12 5.92 0.11 -3.51
C THR A 12 5.99 0.23 -5.02
N LEU A 13 6.51 -0.77 -5.73
CA LEU A 13 6.42 -0.83 -7.18
C LEU A 13 4.97 -0.79 -7.67
N GLY A 14 4.12 -1.70 -7.17
CA GLY A 14 2.73 -1.78 -7.62
C GLY A 14 1.93 -0.51 -7.34
N SER A 15 2.12 0.09 -6.16
CA SER A 15 1.43 1.32 -5.79
C SER A 15 1.98 2.55 -6.53
N GLY A 16 3.31 2.63 -6.70
CA GLY A 16 3.99 3.76 -7.30
C GLY A 16 3.71 3.93 -8.79
N ILE A 17 3.32 2.85 -9.49
CA ILE A 17 2.87 2.90 -10.88
C ILE A 17 1.50 3.61 -11.00
N VAL A 18 0.66 3.60 -9.96
CA VAL A 18 -0.74 4.07 -10.05
C VAL A 18 -0.92 5.47 -9.49
N PHE A 19 -0.43 5.75 -8.28
CA PHE A 19 -0.73 7.00 -7.57
C PHE A 19 -0.39 8.30 -8.33
N PRO A 20 0.73 8.41 -9.07
CA PRO A 20 1.03 9.62 -9.84
C PRO A 20 0.07 9.90 -10.98
N PHE A 21 -0.52 8.86 -11.58
CA PHE A 21 -1.37 8.95 -12.77
C PHE A 21 -2.87 8.85 -12.45
N TYR A 22 -3.22 8.54 -11.20
CA TYR A 22 -4.59 8.42 -10.70
C TYR A 22 -5.50 9.64 -11.03
N LEU A 23 -4.95 10.86 -11.05
CA LEU A 23 -5.70 12.06 -11.45
C LEU A 23 -6.21 11.97 -12.90
N ILE A 24 -5.44 11.36 -13.81
CA ILE A 24 -5.81 11.20 -15.22
C ILE A 24 -7.06 10.31 -15.31
N SER A 25 -7.13 9.25 -14.50
CA SER A 25 -8.28 8.33 -14.50
C SER A 25 -9.56 9.00 -14.03
N ILE A 26 -9.47 9.91 -13.05
CA ILE A 26 -10.61 10.73 -12.65
C ILE A 26 -11.05 11.66 -13.78
N LYS A 27 -10.10 12.25 -14.51
CA LYS A 27 -10.40 13.14 -15.63
C LYS A 27 -11.09 12.41 -16.78
N GLU A 28 -10.70 11.17 -17.07
CA GLU A 28 -11.33 10.33 -18.12
C GLU A 28 -12.81 10.04 -17.86
N ILE A 29 -13.20 9.85 -16.59
CA ILE A 29 -14.61 9.65 -16.21
C ILE A 29 -15.39 10.97 -16.01
N GLY A 30 -14.82 12.10 -16.45
CA GLY A 30 -15.44 13.44 -16.40
C GLY A 30 -15.27 14.19 -15.07
N GLY A 31 -14.36 13.73 -14.21
CA GLY A 31 -14.12 14.35 -12.90
C GLY A 31 -13.28 15.63 -12.94
N ASP A 32 -13.46 16.50 -11.96
CA ASP A 32 -12.68 17.73 -11.79
C ASP A 32 -11.61 17.65 -10.69
N PHE A 33 -10.85 18.75 -10.52
CA PHE A 33 -9.78 18.81 -9.51
C PHE A 33 -10.32 18.80 -8.08
N THR A 34 -11.52 19.35 -7.86
CA THR A 34 -12.20 19.34 -6.56
C THR A 34 -12.59 17.93 -6.18
N GLN A 35 -13.17 17.18 -7.12
CA GLN A 35 -13.55 15.79 -6.95
C GLN A 35 -12.32 14.90 -6.72
N TYR A 36 -11.22 15.12 -7.43
CA TYR A 36 -9.94 14.48 -7.12
C TYR A 36 -9.49 14.76 -5.67
N GLY A 37 -9.52 16.04 -5.26
CA GLY A 37 -9.13 16.46 -3.92
C GLY A 37 -10.00 15.82 -2.84
N ILE A 38 -11.32 15.75 -3.05
CA ILE A 38 -12.26 15.06 -2.16
C ILE A 38 -11.93 13.56 -2.11
N ALA A 39 -11.73 12.92 -3.25
CA ALA A 39 -11.44 11.48 -3.31
C ALA A 39 -10.15 11.11 -2.56
N TYR A 40 -9.06 11.83 -2.84
CA TYR A 40 -7.79 11.62 -2.15
C TYR A 40 -7.86 12.04 -0.67
N GLY A 41 -8.63 13.09 -0.36
CA GLY A 41 -8.97 13.50 1.00
C GLY A 41 -9.66 12.39 1.79
N LEU A 42 -10.69 11.75 1.23
CA LEU A 42 -11.39 10.63 1.85
C LEU A 42 -10.44 9.47 2.16
N PHE A 43 -9.56 9.13 1.22
CA PHE A 43 -8.52 8.12 1.44
C PHE A 43 -7.62 8.46 2.64
N THR A 44 -7.08 9.69 2.69
CA THR A 44 -6.16 10.10 3.76
C THR A 44 -6.86 10.23 5.11
N ILE A 45 -8.06 10.79 5.16
CA ILE A 45 -8.87 10.95 6.38
C ILE A 45 -9.26 9.57 6.93
N CYS A 46 -9.82 8.70 6.09
CA CYS A 46 -10.17 7.33 6.49
C CYS A 46 -8.95 6.59 7.04
N SER A 47 -7.82 6.67 6.32
CA SER A 47 -6.60 6.02 6.78
C SER A 47 -6.10 6.59 8.11
N ALA A 48 -6.16 7.91 8.30
CA ALA A 48 -5.73 8.56 9.54
C ALA A 48 -6.53 8.08 10.75
N TYR A 49 -7.86 8.03 10.65
CA TYR A 49 -8.72 7.53 11.72
C TYR A 49 -8.47 6.06 12.07
N LEU A 50 -8.16 5.25 11.06
CA LEU A 50 -7.98 3.80 11.24
C LEU A 50 -6.55 3.39 11.64
N ASN A 51 -5.55 4.24 11.44
CA ASN A 51 -4.16 3.93 11.81
C ASN A 51 -4.03 3.52 13.28
N GLY A 52 -4.63 4.28 14.21
CA GLY A 52 -4.57 3.96 15.64
C GLY A 52 -5.36 2.69 16.03
N TYR A 53 -6.41 2.35 15.27
CA TYR A 53 -7.16 1.12 15.46
C TYR A 53 -6.37 -0.11 14.99
N PHE A 54 -5.78 -0.05 13.80
CA PHE A 54 -4.99 -1.16 13.26
C PHE A 54 -3.62 -1.31 13.93
N GLY A 55 -3.05 -0.24 14.48
CA GLY A 55 -1.87 -0.34 15.35
C GLY A 55 -2.12 -1.27 16.52
N ARG A 56 -3.10 -0.93 17.36
CA ARG A 56 -3.49 -1.74 18.53
C ARG A 56 -3.95 -3.15 18.15
N SER A 57 -4.72 -3.28 17.07
CA SER A 57 -5.22 -4.59 16.62
C SER A 57 -4.08 -5.49 16.13
N SER A 58 -3.11 -4.92 15.41
CA SER A 58 -1.94 -5.67 14.95
C SER A 58 -0.95 -6.01 16.06
N ASP A 59 -0.92 -5.25 17.16
CA ASP A 59 -0.16 -5.64 18.36
C ASP A 59 -0.70 -6.96 18.94
N ARG A 60 -2.03 -7.15 18.90
CA ARG A 60 -2.71 -8.32 19.48
C ARG A 60 -2.76 -9.53 18.56
N PHE A 61 -3.03 -9.34 17.27
CA PHE A 61 -3.24 -10.44 16.31
C PHE A 61 -2.02 -10.75 15.42
N GLY A 62 -0.91 -10.02 15.60
CA GLY A 62 0.25 -10.07 14.71
C GLY A 62 0.14 -9.09 13.54
N ARG A 63 1.26 -8.71 12.93
CA ARG A 63 1.31 -7.70 11.86
C ARG A 63 0.99 -8.30 10.49
N LYS A 64 1.42 -9.53 10.25
CA LYS A 64 1.36 -10.24 8.98
C LYS A 64 -0.05 -10.39 8.44
N PRO A 65 -1.08 -10.75 9.24
CA PRO A 65 -2.45 -10.82 8.73
C PRO A 65 -2.93 -9.48 8.15
N PHE A 66 -2.63 -8.37 8.81
CA PHE A 66 -3.01 -7.04 8.33
C PHE A 66 -2.22 -6.59 7.10
N LEU A 67 -0.93 -6.95 7.01
CA LEU A 67 -0.14 -6.71 5.79
C LEU A 67 -0.66 -7.51 4.59
N LEU A 68 -1.08 -8.76 4.82
CA LEU A 68 -1.70 -9.60 3.79
C LEU A 68 -3.04 -9.03 3.33
N LEU A 69 -3.92 -8.67 4.28
CA LEU A 69 -5.21 -8.05 3.99
C LEU A 69 -5.02 -6.70 3.28
N GLY A 70 -4.04 -5.90 3.70
CA GLY A 70 -3.68 -4.65 3.04
C GLY A 70 -3.24 -4.85 1.60
N SER A 71 -2.32 -5.79 1.36
CA SER A 71 -1.77 -6.09 0.03
C SER A 71 -2.83 -6.65 -0.91
N TRP A 72 -3.57 -7.69 -0.50
CA TRP A 72 -4.58 -8.33 -1.35
C TRP A 72 -5.84 -7.50 -1.49
N GLY A 73 -6.24 -6.79 -0.43
CA GLY A 73 -7.34 -5.82 -0.49
C GLY A 73 -7.04 -4.71 -1.50
N MET A 74 -5.84 -4.11 -1.42
CA MET A 74 -5.43 -3.10 -2.40
C MET A 74 -5.34 -3.67 -3.81
N ALA A 75 -4.84 -4.89 -3.99
CA ALA A 75 -4.81 -5.57 -5.29
C ALA A 75 -6.21 -5.71 -5.90
N ALA A 76 -7.20 -6.12 -5.10
CA ALA A 76 -8.58 -6.24 -5.53
C ALA A 76 -9.18 -4.87 -5.91
N LEU A 77 -8.93 -3.82 -5.11
CA LEU A 77 -9.41 -2.47 -5.43
C LEU A 77 -8.79 -1.91 -6.70
N PHE A 78 -7.50 -2.17 -6.95
CA PHE A 78 -6.84 -1.79 -8.21
C PHE A 78 -7.46 -2.54 -9.40
N LEU A 79 -7.78 -3.82 -9.25
CA LEU A 79 -8.46 -4.59 -10.30
C LEU A 79 -9.85 -4.05 -10.64
N LEU A 80 -10.56 -3.50 -9.64
CA LEU A 80 -11.88 -2.90 -9.80
C LEU A 80 -11.84 -1.47 -10.36
N PHE A 81 -10.70 -0.77 -10.24
CA PHE A 81 -10.61 0.64 -10.58
C PHE A 81 -10.91 0.95 -12.07
N PRO A 82 -10.42 0.17 -13.04
CA PRO A 82 -10.76 0.35 -14.47
C PRO A 82 -12.26 0.20 -14.79
N LEU A 83 -13.03 -0.45 -13.91
CA LEU A 83 -14.48 -0.67 -14.12
C LEU A 83 -15.32 0.53 -13.65
N VAL A 84 -14.68 1.57 -13.13
CA VAL A 84 -15.35 2.74 -12.59
C VAL A 84 -15.86 3.64 -13.69
N THR A 85 -17.15 3.97 -13.63
CA THR A 85 -17.82 4.85 -14.60
C THR A 85 -18.35 6.14 -13.99
N SER A 86 -18.28 6.29 -12.65
CA SER A 86 -18.84 7.44 -11.94
C SER A 86 -18.03 7.82 -10.71
N MET A 87 -18.06 9.11 -10.36
CA MET A 87 -17.26 9.64 -9.25
C MET A 87 -17.64 9.05 -7.87
N TRP A 88 -18.90 8.68 -7.68
CA TRP A 88 -19.32 8.03 -6.43
C TRP A 88 -18.61 6.69 -6.19
N GLN A 89 -18.36 5.92 -7.24
CA GLN A 89 -17.58 4.67 -7.15
C GLN A 89 -16.13 4.96 -6.79
N VAL A 90 -15.54 6.04 -7.32
CA VAL A 90 -14.19 6.48 -6.93
C VAL A 90 -14.13 6.80 -5.43
N TYR A 91 -15.12 7.52 -4.90
CA TYR A 91 -15.17 7.83 -3.46
C TYR A 91 -15.29 6.57 -2.60
N ALA A 92 -16.15 5.63 -2.99
CA ALA A 92 -16.29 4.35 -2.29
C ALA A 92 -14.98 3.54 -2.31
N LEU A 93 -14.33 3.45 -3.48
CA LEU A 93 -13.02 2.80 -3.62
C LEU A 93 -11.96 3.49 -2.77
N GLN A 94 -11.90 4.82 -2.73
CA GLN A 94 -10.91 5.55 -1.95
C GLN A 94 -11.07 5.36 -0.43
N VAL A 95 -12.31 5.29 0.06
CA VAL A 95 -12.57 4.92 1.45
C VAL A 95 -12.04 3.51 1.72
N ALA A 96 -12.34 2.54 0.85
CA ALA A 96 -11.82 1.17 0.99
C ALA A 96 -10.28 1.11 0.90
N MET A 97 -9.67 1.87 0.00
CA MET A 97 -8.21 2.01 -0.11
C MET A 97 -7.63 2.63 1.17
N GLY A 98 -8.36 3.54 1.83
CA GLY A 98 -7.98 4.13 3.11
C GLY A 98 -7.88 3.10 4.22
N VAL A 99 -8.82 2.14 4.26
CA VAL A 99 -8.81 1.01 5.21
C VAL A 99 -7.57 0.14 5.00
N PHE A 100 -7.35 -0.36 3.79
CA PHE A 100 -6.21 -1.24 3.49
C PHE A 100 -4.87 -0.49 3.58
N GLY A 101 -4.83 0.78 3.19
CA GLY A 101 -3.67 1.65 3.32
C GLY A 101 -3.29 1.92 4.77
N ALA A 102 -4.27 2.01 5.69
CA ALA A 102 -4.00 2.14 7.12
C ALA A 102 -3.39 0.87 7.71
N MET A 103 -3.93 -0.30 7.34
CA MET A 103 -3.36 -1.60 7.71
C MET A 103 -1.90 -1.67 7.24
N GLN A 104 -1.66 -1.32 5.98
CA GLN A 104 -0.35 -1.41 5.37
C GLN A 104 0.67 -0.50 6.07
N ARG A 105 0.40 0.81 6.13
CA ARG A 105 1.34 1.80 6.69
C ARG A 105 1.67 1.57 8.15
N THR A 106 0.66 1.21 8.96
CA THR A 106 0.87 1.05 10.40
C THR A 106 1.61 -0.24 10.71
N CYS A 107 1.19 -1.35 10.10
CA CYS A 107 1.79 -2.66 10.37
C CYS A 107 3.18 -2.78 9.77
N GLU A 108 3.46 -2.13 8.64
CA GLU A 108 4.77 -2.11 8.00
C GLU A 108 5.80 -1.44 8.91
N LYS A 109 5.47 -0.25 9.44
CA LYS A 109 6.34 0.50 10.36
C LYS A 109 6.61 -0.27 11.65
N ALA A 110 5.58 -0.89 12.23
CA ALA A 110 5.72 -1.69 13.44
C ALA A 110 6.58 -2.93 13.18
N LEU A 111 6.31 -3.68 12.10
CA LEU A 111 7.10 -4.86 11.74
C LEU A 111 8.56 -4.51 11.41
N LEU A 112 8.80 -3.36 10.78
CA LEU A 112 10.15 -2.86 10.55
C LEU A 112 10.87 -2.61 11.88
N ALA A 113 10.21 -1.92 12.83
CA ALA A 113 10.77 -1.67 14.15
C ALA A 113 11.10 -2.99 14.88
N ASP A 114 10.16 -3.94 14.89
CA ASP A 114 10.29 -5.25 15.54
C ASP A 114 11.45 -6.10 14.97
N LEU A 115 11.78 -5.91 13.68
CA LEU A 115 12.85 -6.64 12.99
C LEU A 115 14.21 -5.94 13.04
N THR A 116 14.27 -4.70 13.53
CA THR A 116 15.52 -3.95 13.58
C THR A 116 16.33 -4.23 14.84
N GLU A 117 17.62 -4.52 14.65
CA GLU A 117 18.54 -4.85 15.74
C GLU A 117 18.96 -3.58 16.51
N GLU A 118 19.05 -3.70 17.84
CA GLU A 118 19.63 -2.65 18.69
C GLU A 118 21.10 -2.39 18.30
N GLY A 119 21.48 -1.11 18.23
CA GLY A 119 22.80 -0.69 17.74
C GLY A 119 22.94 -0.58 16.22
N ARG A 120 22.03 -1.16 15.42
CA ARG A 120 22.04 -1.06 13.93
C ARG A 120 20.77 -0.48 13.32
N ARG A 121 19.86 0.07 14.14
CA ARG A 121 18.58 0.63 13.69
C ARG A 121 18.73 1.62 12.55
N GLY A 122 19.64 2.59 12.68
CA GLY A 122 19.86 3.61 11.64
C GLY A 122 20.26 3.02 10.29
N GLU A 123 21.22 2.08 10.28
CA GLU A 123 21.68 1.38 9.07
C GLU A 123 20.55 0.58 8.43
N GLN A 124 19.81 -0.21 9.23
CA GLN A 124 18.78 -1.12 8.72
C GLN A 124 17.54 -0.37 8.22
N ILE A 125 17.10 0.67 8.93
CA ILE A 125 16.01 1.55 8.51
C ILE A 125 16.44 2.35 7.26
N GLY A 126 17.68 2.85 7.23
CA GLY A 126 18.23 3.53 6.06
C GLY A 126 18.24 2.64 4.82
N ARG A 127 18.72 1.40 4.92
CA ARG A 127 18.70 0.44 3.81
C ARG A 127 17.29 0.08 3.37
N TYR A 128 16.36 -0.01 4.32
CA TYR A 128 14.95 -0.26 4.03
C TYR A 128 14.35 0.87 3.17
N HIS A 129 14.49 2.12 3.61
CA HIS A 129 13.97 3.27 2.89
C HIS A 129 14.70 3.54 1.57
N MET A 130 16.00 3.26 1.48
CA MET A 130 16.73 3.30 0.21
C MET A 130 16.08 2.37 -0.81
N GLY A 131 15.71 1.15 -0.40
CA GLY A 131 14.95 0.22 -1.23
C GLY A 131 13.62 0.83 -1.69
N LEU A 132 12.78 1.24 -0.73
CA LEU A 132 11.47 1.82 -1.05
C LEU A 132 11.57 3.00 -2.02
N SER A 133 12.50 3.93 -1.81
CA SER A 133 12.68 5.10 -2.67
C SER A 133 13.15 4.72 -4.08
N LEU A 134 14.10 3.78 -4.19
CA LEU A 134 14.56 3.29 -5.50
C LEU A 134 13.42 2.64 -6.27
N PHE A 135 12.70 1.72 -5.63
CA PHE A 135 11.58 1.01 -6.25
C PHE A 135 10.42 1.96 -6.56
N SER A 136 10.14 2.96 -5.72
CA SER A 136 9.17 4.01 -6.01
C SER A 136 9.56 4.81 -7.25
N GLY A 137 10.82 5.27 -7.35
CA GLY A 137 11.30 6.01 -8.53
C GLY A 137 11.18 5.18 -9.82
N LEU A 138 11.60 3.92 -9.78
CA LEU A 138 11.44 2.98 -10.90
C LEU A 138 9.97 2.78 -11.27
N ALA A 139 9.08 2.70 -10.28
CA ALA A 139 7.64 2.56 -10.47
C ALA A 139 7.05 3.74 -11.24
N VAL A 140 7.36 4.98 -10.82
CA VAL A 140 6.83 6.18 -11.48
C VAL A 140 7.35 6.29 -12.91
N ILE A 141 8.64 6.02 -13.14
CA ILE A 141 9.23 6.00 -14.48
C ILE A 141 8.55 4.96 -15.36
N ALA A 142 8.45 3.71 -14.89
CA ALA A 142 7.78 2.64 -15.63
C ALA A 142 6.30 2.96 -15.89
N GLY A 143 5.60 3.55 -14.91
CA GLY A 143 4.22 4.00 -15.04
C GLY A 143 4.06 5.04 -16.15
N GLY A 144 4.97 6.01 -16.26
CA GLY A 144 4.96 7.01 -17.33
C GLY A 144 5.05 6.37 -18.72
N PHE A 145 6.01 5.46 -18.91
CA PHE A 145 6.10 4.69 -20.17
C PHE A 145 4.86 3.81 -20.41
N LEU A 146 4.24 3.25 -19.37
CA LEU A 146 3.00 2.49 -19.56
C LEU A 146 1.86 3.39 -20.06
N VAL A 147 1.69 4.57 -19.48
CA VAL A 147 0.60 5.50 -19.85
C VAL A 147 0.81 6.06 -21.26
N ASP A 148 2.04 6.38 -21.65
CA ASP A 148 2.30 6.95 -22.99
C ASP A 148 2.15 5.95 -24.13
N TYR A 149 2.51 4.68 -23.90
CA TYR A 149 2.58 3.66 -24.96
C TYR A 149 1.40 2.67 -24.94
N PHE A 150 0.63 2.62 -23.85
CA PHE A 150 -0.49 1.71 -23.66
C PHE A 150 -1.73 2.44 -23.14
N THR A 151 -2.64 1.72 -22.47
CA THR A 151 -3.85 2.29 -21.87
C THR A 151 -3.62 2.66 -20.42
N LEU A 152 -4.40 3.64 -19.94
CA LEU A 152 -4.36 4.03 -18.54
C LEU A 152 -4.74 2.85 -17.62
N ASP A 153 -5.71 2.02 -18.01
CA ASP A 153 -6.15 0.85 -17.25
C ASP A 153 -5.02 -0.15 -16.93
N LEU A 154 -4.02 -0.24 -17.81
CA LEU A 154 -2.91 -1.19 -17.67
C LEU A 154 -2.08 -0.93 -16.41
N ILE A 155 -1.97 0.32 -15.96
CA ILE A 155 -1.25 0.66 -14.72
C ILE A 155 -1.94 0.03 -13.50
N PHE A 156 -3.27 -0.04 -13.50
CA PHE A 156 -4.05 -0.63 -12.42
C PHE A 156 -3.95 -2.15 -12.42
N TYR A 157 -4.01 -2.79 -13.60
CA TYR A 157 -3.82 -4.23 -13.71
C TYR A 157 -2.41 -4.66 -13.29
N PHE A 158 -1.37 -3.96 -13.77
CA PHE A 158 0.01 -4.22 -13.34
C PHE A 158 0.20 -3.99 -11.85
N GLY A 159 -0.33 -2.88 -11.32
CA GLY A 159 -0.30 -2.58 -9.89
C GLY A 159 -0.98 -3.68 -9.07
N SER A 160 -2.14 -4.17 -9.52
CA SER A 160 -2.89 -5.26 -8.88
C SER A 160 -2.07 -6.55 -8.81
N VAL A 161 -1.46 -6.97 -9.93
CA VAL A 161 -0.61 -8.17 -9.97
C VAL A 161 0.58 -8.06 -9.02
N LEU A 162 1.24 -6.90 -8.98
CA LEU A 162 2.39 -6.67 -8.10
C LEU A 162 1.98 -6.67 -6.63
N LEU A 163 0.86 -6.03 -6.28
CA LEU A 163 0.33 -6.04 -4.91
C LEU A 163 -0.07 -7.45 -4.47
N PHE A 164 -0.68 -8.23 -5.37
CA PHE A 164 -0.99 -9.63 -5.11
C PHE A 164 0.28 -10.46 -4.87
N ALA A 165 1.28 -10.30 -5.73
CA ALA A 165 2.59 -10.93 -5.60
C ALA A 165 3.31 -10.54 -4.30
N SER A 166 3.20 -9.28 -3.86
CA SER A 166 3.74 -8.84 -2.56
C SER A 166 3.12 -9.63 -1.40
N GLY A 167 1.79 -9.83 -1.43
CA GLY A 167 1.10 -10.67 -0.45
C GLY A 167 1.58 -12.14 -0.48
N LEU A 168 1.85 -12.70 -1.66
CA LEU A 168 2.43 -14.05 -1.76
C LEU A 168 3.83 -14.12 -1.12
N VAL A 169 4.65 -13.08 -1.28
CA VAL A 169 5.96 -13.00 -0.61
C VAL A 169 5.79 -12.86 0.91
N LEU A 170 4.79 -12.12 1.38
CA LEU A 170 4.47 -11.99 2.81
C LEU A 170 4.12 -13.33 3.46
N LEU A 171 3.54 -14.28 2.73
CA LEU A 171 3.28 -15.62 3.26
C LEU A 171 4.55 -16.32 3.76
N ARG A 172 5.72 -16.01 3.16
CA ARG A 172 7.04 -16.54 3.58
C ARG A 172 7.63 -15.83 4.79
N VAL A 173 7.05 -14.72 5.24
CA VAL A 173 7.46 -14.04 6.46
C VAL A 173 6.98 -14.85 7.67
N GLN A 174 7.90 -15.23 8.54
CA GLN A 174 7.58 -15.79 9.84
C GLN A 174 7.60 -14.67 10.86
N GLU A 175 6.47 -14.47 11.53
CA GLU A 175 6.42 -13.63 12.74
C GLU A 175 6.81 -14.50 13.93
N LYS A 176 7.63 -13.95 14.83
CA LYS A 176 7.68 -14.51 16.19
C LYS A 176 6.32 -14.23 16.82
N PRO A 177 5.65 -15.21 17.45
CA PRO A 177 4.40 -14.95 18.16
C PRO A 177 4.64 -13.78 19.11
N GLY A 178 3.83 -12.73 19.01
CA GLY A 178 3.87 -11.65 19.98
C GLY A 178 3.64 -12.26 21.35
N THR A 179 4.56 -12.08 22.28
CA THR A 179 4.34 -12.45 23.67
C THR A 179 3.08 -11.69 24.10
N PRO A 180 1.95 -12.37 24.41
CA PRO A 180 0.79 -11.65 24.92
C PRO A 180 1.25 -10.89 26.15
N GLY A 181 1.00 -9.58 26.16
CA GLY A 181 1.51 -8.66 27.17
C GLY A 181 1.39 -9.25 28.58
N MET A 182 2.53 -9.67 29.13
CA MET A 182 2.72 -9.62 30.58
C MET A 182 3.00 -8.16 30.90
N GLU A 183 1.94 -7.38 31.02
CA GLU A 183 1.98 -6.18 31.85
C GLU A 183 1.33 -6.54 33.19
N THR A 184 2.19 -6.44 34.19
CA THR A 184 2.03 -6.45 35.64
C THR A 184 0.87 -5.63 36.17
#